data_AF-A0A6N8HN56-F1
#
_entry.id   AF-A0A6N8HN56-F1
#
_cell.length_a   1.000
_cell.length_b   1.000
_cell.length_c   1.000
_cell.angle_alpha   90.00
_cell.angle_beta   90.00
_cell.angle_gamma   90.00
#
_symmetry.space_group_name_H-M   'P 1'
#
loop_
_entity.id
_entity.type
_entity.pdbx_description
1 polymer ?
#
loop_
_entity_poly.entity_id
_entity_poly.type
_entity_poly.pdbx_seq_one_letter_code
_entity_poly.pdbx_strand_id
1 'polypeptide(L)' 'MFKPDQNKAHFGDIIEFEQAGVLVRGKVLPSNTKNSIMVDISDVKDYEDLNHGYTNTIVHHENYRVIETARD' A
#
# COMPACT_ATOMS: atom_id res chain seq x y z
N MET A 1 -10.48 -8.94 10.97
CA MET A 1 -10.56 -9.06 9.50
C MET A 1 -10.33 -7.69 8.92
N PHE A 2 -9.27 -7.52 8.12
CA PHE A 2 -9.08 -6.32 7.35
C PHE A 2 -10.23 -6.17 6.34
N LYS A 3 -10.66 -4.93 6.09
CA LYS A 3 -11.69 -4.64 5.10
C LYS A 3 -11.14 -3.61 4.12
N PRO A 4 -10.82 -4.01 2.87
CA PRO A 4 -10.46 -3.05 1.83
C PRO A 4 -11.63 -2.12 1.54
N ASP A 5 -11.32 -0.92 1.05
CA ASP A 5 -12.35 -0.04 0.50
C ASP A 5 -12.40 -0.18 -1.04
N GLN A 6 -13.38 0.46 -1.67
CA GLN A 6 -13.49 0.48 -3.13
C GLN A 6 -12.84 1.74 -3.72
N ASN A 7 -12.08 2.50 -2.91
CA ASN A 7 -11.48 3.75 -3.33
C ASN A 7 -10.19 3.45 -4.07
N LYS A 8 -10.02 4.07 -5.24
CA LYS A 8 -8.74 4.01 -5.96
C LYS A 8 -7.81 5.08 -5.41
N ALA A 9 -6.71 4.64 -4.83
CA ALA A 9 -5.63 5.52 -4.39
C ALA A 9 -4.92 6.16 -5.60
N HIS A 10 -4.50 7.39 -5.41
CA HIS A 10 -3.70 8.17 -6.35
C HIS A 10 -2.27 8.30 -5.86
N PHE A 11 -1.38 8.79 -6.73
CA PHE A 11 -0.01 9.07 -6.36
C PHE A 11 0.06 9.99 -5.13
N GLY A 12 0.86 9.60 -4.14
CA GLY A 12 1.05 10.34 -2.90
C GLY A 12 0.12 9.94 -1.76
N ASP A 13 -1.00 9.24 -2.04
CA ASP A 13 -1.92 8.75 -1.02
C ASP A 13 -1.21 7.77 -0.06
N ILE A 14 -1.72 7.67 1.16
CA ILE A 14 -1.35 6.62 2.12
C ILE A 14 -2.47 5.60 2.15
N ILE A 15 -2.10 4.35 1.89
CA ILE A 15 -3.00 3.21 1.96
C ILE A 15 -2.66 2.32 3.16
N GLU A 16 -3.62 1.49 3.55
CA GLU A 16 -3.41 0.38 4.48
C GLU A 16 -3.89 -0.92 3.83
N PHE A 17 -3.13 -1.99 3.98
CA PHE A 17 -3.44 -3.31 3.43
C PHE A 17 -2.90 -4.42 4.35
N GLU A 18 -3.43 -5.64 4.18
CA GLU A 18 -2.98 -6.80 4.94
C GLU A 18 -1.96 -7.61 4.12
N GLN A 19 -0.77 -7.85 4.67
CA GLN A 19 0.27 -8.70 4.09
C GLN A 19 0.78 -9.65 5.17
N ALA A 20 0.75 -10.96 4.90
CA ALA A 20 1.17 -12.00 5.85
C ALA A 20 0.51 -11.91 7.24
N GLY A 21 -0.74 -11.44 7.33
CA GLY A 21 -1.47 -11.26 8.60
C GLY A 21 -1.09 -9.99 9.38
N VAL A 22 -0.27 -9.12 8.80
CA VAL A 22 0.14 -7.83 9.38
C VAL A 22 -0.53 -6.70 8.60
N LEU A 23 -1.00 -5.67 9.31
CA LEU A 23 -1.48 -4.44 8.70
C LEU A 23 -0.30 -3.54 8.37
N VAL A 24 -0.16 -3.25 7.08
CA VAL A 24 0.94 -2.49 6.51
C VAL A 24 0.39 -1.16 6.01
N ARG A 25 1.10 -0.08 6.29
CA ARG A 25 0.81 1.24 5.75
C ARG A 25 1.93 1.65 4.81
N GLY A 26 1.57 2.29 3.71
CA GLY A 26 2.58 2.74 2.78
C GLY A 26 2.06 3.81 1.83
N LYS A 27 2.99 4.49 1.21
CA LYS A 27 2.74 5.61 0.31
C LYS A 27 2.68 5.14 -1.13
N VAL A 28 1.67 5.58 -1.87
CA VAL A 28 1.50 5.23 -3.27
C VAL A 28 2.53 5.96 -4.14
N LEU A 29 3.31 5.17 -4.86
CA LEU A 29 4.31 5.64 -5.83
C LEU A 29 3.71 5.76 -7.25
N PRO A 30 4.28 6.60 -8.12
CA PRO A 30 3.86 6.67 -9.52
C PRO A 30 4.12 5.33 -10.19
N SER A 31 3.11 4.75 -10.82
CA SER A 31 3.24 3.49 -11.53
C SER A 31 2.28 3.41 -12.72
N ASN A 32 2.66 2.64 -13.74
CA ASN A 32 1.84 2.41 -14.95
C ASN A 32 0.99 1.12 -14.84
N THR A 33 0.76 0.63 -13.62
CA THR A 33 -0.01 -0.58 -13.36
C THR A 33 -1.51 -0.30 -13.53
N LYS A 34 -2.24 -1.23 -14.17
CA LYS A 34 -3.67 -1.03 -14.49
C LYS A 34 -4.62 -1.34 -13.32
N ASN A 35 -4.36 -2.44 -12.61
CA ASN A 35 -5.24 -2.99 -11.57
C ASN A 35 -4.56 -3.07 -10.20
N SER A 36 -3.39 -2.46 -10.09
CA SER A 36 -2.54 -2.51 -8.91
C SER A 36 -1.86 -1.16 -8.75
N ILE A 37 -1.29 -0.94 -7.59
CA ILE A 37 -0.48 0.24 -7.28
C ILE A 37 0.84 -0.19 -6.67
N MET A 38 1.87 0.60 -6.93
CA MET A 38 3.15 0.46 -6.27
C MET A 38 3.15 1.27 -4.98
N VAL A 39 3.63 0.68 -3.90
CA VAL A 39 3.56 1.24 -2.55
C VAL A 39 4.93 1.18 -1.91
N ASP A 40 5.38 2.29 -1.37
CA ASP A 40 6.56 2.40 -0.51
C ASP A 40 6.17 2.09 0.94
N ILE A 41 6.82 1.09 1.52
CA ILE A 41 6.64 0.60 2.88
C ILE A 41 7.92 0.78 3.71
N SER A 42 8.86 1.62 3.28
CA SER A 42 10.11 1.89 4.02
C SER A 42 9.89 2.40 5.45
N ASP A 43 8.74 3.04 5.72
CA ASP A 43 8.33 3.49 7.07
C ASP A 43 7.80 2.37 7.98
N VAL A 44 7.61 1.16 7.44
CA VAL A 44 7.10 0.01 8.19
C VAL A 44 8.24 -0.66 8.95
N LYS A 45 8.12 -0.76 10.27
CA LYS A 45 9.05 -1.56 11.08
C LYS A 45 8.99 -3.01 10.61
N ASP A 46 10.15 -3.64 10.50
CA ASP A 46 10.28 -5.04 10.08
C ASP A 46 9.85 -5.31 8.62
N TYR A 47 9.88 -4.28 7.75
CA TYR A 47 9.64 -4.46 6.31
C TYR A 47 10.58 -5.49 5.68
N GLU A 48 11.78 -5.69 6.25
CA GLU A 48 12.76 -6.66 5.79
C GLU A 48 12.22 -8.09 5.85
N ASP A 49 11.55 -8.45 6.94
CA ASP A 49 10.91 -9.76 7.10
C ASP A 49 9.60 -9.87 6.30
N LEU A 50 8.86 -8.75 6.19
CA LEU A 50 7.54 -8.71 5.56
C LEU A 50 7.60 -8.74 4.02
N ASN A 51 8.64 -8.15 3.43
CA ASN A 51 8.78 -7.98 1.99
C ASN A 51 10.18 -8.34 1.48
N HIS A 52 10.86 -9.29 2.13
CA HIS A 52 12.18 -9.80 1.73
C HIS A 52 13.25 -8.71 1.56
N GLY A 53 13.23 -7.66 2.39
CA GLY A 53 14.16 -6.53 2.30
C GLY A 53 13.79 -5.49 1.24
N TYR A 54 12.70 -5.66 0.50
CA TYR A 54 12.24 -4.66 -0.45
C TYR A 54 11.39 -3.60 0.25
N THR A 55 11.74 -2.33 0.05
CA THR A 55 10.94 -1.20 0.53
C THR A 55 9.67 -0.99 -0.28
N ASN A 56 9.55 -1.64 -1.44
CA ASN A 56 8.44 -1.40 -2.36
C ASN A 56 7.65 -2.68 -2.60
N THR A 57 6.33 -2.58 -2.61
CA THR A 57 5.42 -3.70 -2.87
C THR A 57 4.31 -3.31 -3.84
N ILE A 58 3.70 -4.30 -4.47
CA ILE A 58 2.58 -4.13 -5.39
C ILE A 58 1.31 -4.62 -4.73
N VAL A 59 0.29 -3.76 -4.66
CA VAL A 59 -0.99 -4.09 -4.03
C VAL A 59 -2.10 -3.92 -5.05
N HIS A 60 -2.98 -4.92 -5.15
CA HIS A 60 -4.18 -4.83 -5.99
C HIS A 60 -5.20 -3.84 -5.42
N HIS A 61 -5.95 -3.14 -6.29
CA HIS A 61 -6.98 -2.18 -5.88
C HIS A 61 -8.06 -2.75 -4.96
N GLU A 62 -8.27 -4.07 -4.98
CA GLU A 62 -9.28 -4.75 -4.17
C GLU A 62 -8.75 -5.13 -2.77
N ASN A 63 -7.46 -4.94 -2.49
CA ASN A 63 -6.78 -5.47 -1.29
C ASN A 63 -6.28 -4.39 -0.33
N TYR A 64 -6.64 -3.12 -0.54
CA TYR A 64 -6.26 -2.03 0.36
C TYR A 64 -7.44 -1.11 0.67
N ARG A 65 -7.23 -0.19 1.60
CA ARG A 65 -8.08 0.97 1.82
C ARG A 65 -7.25 2.24 1.86
N VAL A 66 -7.81 3.36 1.39
CA VAL A 66 -7.15 4.66 1.45
C VAL A 66 -7.35 5.26 2.84
N ILE A 67 -6.25 5.62 3.52
CA ILE A 67 -6.28 6.20 4.87
C ILE A 67 -6.08 7.71 4.81
N GLU A 68 -5.17 8.17 3.95
CA GLU A 68 -4.89 9.59 3.75
C GLU A 68 -4.79 9.86 2.27
N THR A 69 -5.60 10.80 1.78
CA THR A 69 -5.46 11.32 0.43
C THR A 69 -4.36 12.37 0.43
N ALA A 70 -3.45 12.33 -0.53
CA ALA A 70 -2.57 13.45 -0.83
C ALA A 70 -3.46 14.62 -1.28
N ARG A 71 -3.83 15.48 -0.33
CA ARG A 71 -4.52 16.73 -0.64
C ARG A 71 -3.50 17.67 -1.27
N ASP A 72 -3.86 18.24 -2.42
CA ASP A 72 -3.21 19.39 -3.07
C ASP A 72 -2.91 20.52 -2.07
#